data_AF-A0A561CTG1-F1
#
_entry.id   AF-A0A561CTG1-F1
#
_cell.length_a   1.000
_cell.length_b   1.000
_cell.length_c   1.000
_cell.angle_alpha   90.00
_cell.angle_beta   90.00
_cell.angle_gamma   90.00
#
_symmetry.space_group_name_H-M   'P 1'
#
loop_
_entity.id
_entity.type
_entity.pdbx_description
1 polymer ?
#
loop_
_entity_poly.entity_id
_entity_poly.type
_entity_poly.pdbx_seq_one_letter_code
_entity_poly.pdbx_strand_id
1 'polypeptide(L)'
;MTETFYHEKMGLKIEKRVTDMNLSEKSVENVEFMIEQIKEKLKVLNLGAIKPSHFDEEMYEELKEIYEMVLKKKSFSPNEMQALVEELGSLRKK
;
A
#
# COMPACT_ATOMS: atom_id res chain seq x y z
N MET A 1 -1.57 8.77 -15.31
CA MET A 1 -2.52 8.13 -16.24
C MET A 1 -3.62 7.56 -15.38
N THR A 2 -4.80 8.18 -15.35
CA THR A 2 -5.91 7.80 -14.47
C THR A 2 -6.97 7.09 -15.29
N GLU A 3 -7.36 5.88 -14.90
CA GLU A 3 -8.50 5.19 -15.49
C GLU A 3 -9.81 5.71 -14.90
N THR A 4 -10.78 5.96 -15.79
CA THR A 4 -12.12 6.46 -15.45
C THR A 4 -13.09 5.30 -15.41
N PHE A 5 -13.75 5.06 -14.26
CA PHE A 5 -14.90 4.17 -14.15
C PHE A 5 -16.16 4.95 -13.79
N TYR A 6 -17.21 4.77 -14.58
CA TYR A 6 -18.53 5.38 -14.38
C TYR A 6 -19.45 4.35 -13.71
N HIS A 7 -20.03 4.68 -12.55
CA HIS A 7 -21.13 3.92 -11.96
C HIS A 7 -22.39 4.79 -11.96
N GLU A 8 -23.40 4.36 -12.71
CA GLU A 8 -24.47 5.17 -13.32
C GLU A 8 -25.52 5.76 -12.35
N LYS A 9 -25.44 5.51 -11.03
CA LYS A 9 -26.60 5.71 -10.14
C LYS A 9 -26.72 7.03 -9.38
N MET A 10 -25.77 7.96 -9.44
CA MET A 10 -25.91 9.24 -8.68
C MET A 10 -25.42 10.53 -9.36
N GLY A 11 -24.98 10.52 -10.63
CA GLY A 11 -24.62 11.76 -11.35
C GLY A 11 -23.51 12.62 -10.71
N LEU A 12 -22.88 12.12 -9.64
CA LEU A 12 -21.76 12.75 -8.98
C LEU A 12 -20.49 12.26 -9.65
N LYS A 13 -19.79 13.18 -10.31
CA LYS A 13 -18.40 12.99 -10.72
C LYS A 13 -17.55 12.92 -9.44
N ILE A 14 -17.49 11.76 -8.81
CA ILE A 14 -16.53 11.54 -7.74
C ILE A 14 -15.18 11.34 -8.44
N GLU A 15 -14.49 12.44 -8.68
CA GLU A 15 -13.03 12.40 -8.78
C GLU A 15 -12.55 11.91 -7.42
N LYS A 16 -12.42 10.58 -7.23
CA LYS A 16 -11.54 10.06 -6.20
C LYS A 16 -10.13 10.45 -6.64
N ARG A 17 -9.74 11.70 -6.35
CA ARG A 17 -8.34 12.02 -6.11
C ARG A 17 -7.87 10.99 -5.10
N VAL A 18 -6.70 10.42 -5.32
CA VAL A 18 -5.94 9.73 -4.25
C VAL A 18 -5.96 10.73 -3.08
N THR A 19 -6.83 10.46 -2.11
CA THR A 19 -7.23 11.43 -1.10
C THR A 19 -6.06 11.69 -0.17
N ASP A 20 -6.00 12.91 0.37
CA ASP A 20 -5.13 13.37 1.44
C ASP A 20 -5.15 12.41 2.64
N MET A 21 -4.44 11.29 2.55
CA MET A 21 -4.20 10.42 3.70
C MET A 21 -3.03 11.02 4.47
N ASN A 22 -3.28 11.41 5.72
CA ASN A 22 -2.19 11.83 6.59
C ASN A 22 -1.44 10.59 7.13
N LEU A 23 -0.45 10.12 6.37
CA LEU A 23 0.36 8.95 6.76
C LEU A 23 1.30 9.22 7.95
N SER A 24 1.31 10.44 8.52
CA SER A 24 1.97 10.68 9.81
C SER A 24 1.13 10.21 11.00
N GLU A 25 -0.17 10.01 10.82
CA GLU A 25 -1.05 9.47 11.86
C GLU A 25 -1.11 7.95 11.75
N LYS A 26 -1.00 7.25 12.88
CA LYS A 26 -1.08 5.79 12.89
C LYS A 26 -2.55 5.37 12.90
N SER A 27 -2.97 4.64 11.88
CA SER A 27 -4.31 4.07 11.81
C SER A 27 -4.33 2.79 11.00
N VAL A 28 -5.34 1.96 11.26
CA VAL A 28 -5.59 0.73 10.50
C VAL A 28 -5.85 1.06 9.03
N GLU A 29 -6.58 2.15 8.77
CA GLU A 29 -6.89 2.62 7.43
C GLU A 29 -5.64 3.03 6.66
N ASN A 30 -4.67 3.67 7.32
CA ASN A 30 -3.39 4.04 6.70
C ASN A 30 -2.53 2.80 6.40
N VAL A 31 -2.54 1.79 7.27
CA VAL A 31 -1.87 0.49 7.02
C VAL A 31 -2.49 -0.19 5.80
N GLU A 32 -3.81 -0.31 5.75
CA GLU A 32 -4.53 -0.89 4.61
C GLU A 32 -4.20 -0.16 3.31
N PHE A 33 -4.25 1.17 3.34
CA PHE A 33 -3.92 2.00 2.20
C PHE A 33 -2.49 1.75 1.71
N MET A 34 -1.49 1.76 2.59
CA MET A 34 -0.10 1.52 2.19
C MET A 34 0.10 0.14 1.56
N ILE A 35 -0.52 -0.90 2.13
CA ILE A 35 -0.44 -2.26 1.62
C ILE A 35 -1.06 -2.38 0.21
N GLU A 36 -2.24 -1.79 0.00
CA GLU A 36 -2.90 -1.84 -1.31
C GLU A 36 -2.10 -1.11 -2.38
N GLN A 37 -1.54 0.06 -2.06
CA GLN A 37 -0.68 0.80 -2.99
C GLN A 37 0.60 0.01 -3.35
N ILE A 38 1.20 -0.68 -2.39
CA ILE A 38 2.37 -1.55 -2.64
C ILE A 38 1.98 -2.73 -3.54
N LYS A 39 0.85 -3.40 -3.26
CA LYS A 39 0.34 -4.52 -4.08
C LYS A 39 0.11 -4.09 -5.52
N GLU A 40 -0.54 -2.95 -5.72
CA GLU A 40 -0.81 -2.40 -7.05
C GLU A 40 0.51 -2.12 -7.80
N LYS A 41 1.46 -1.45 -7.11
CA LYS A 41 2.73 -1.05 -7.71
C LYS A 41 3.60 -2.25 -8.09
N LEU A 42 3.68 -3.26 -7.23
CA LEU A 42 4.48 -4.46 -7.45
C LEU A 42 3.74 -5.53 -8.26
N LYS A 43 2.43 -5.35 -8.51
CA LYS A 43 1.53 -6.32 -9.17
C LYS A 43 1.52 -7.69 -8.49
N VAL A 44 1.54 -7.70 -7.16
CA VAL A 44 1.61 -8.92 -6.35
C VAL A 44 0.31 -9.08 -5.57
N LEU A 45 -0.53 -10.03 -5.98
CA LEU A 45 -1.84 -10.29 -5.35
C LEU A 45 -1.73 -11.07 -4.04
N ASN A 46 -0.63 -11.79 -3.86
CA ASN A 46 -0.41 -12.73 -2.76
C ASN A 46 0.50 -12.18 -1.67
N LEU A 47 0.61 -10.85 -1.51
CA LEU A 47 1.20 -10.23 -0.32
C LEU A 47 0.30 -10.58 0.88
N GLY A 48 0.50 -11.79 1.38
CA GLY A 48 -0.52 -12.56 2.07
C GLY A 48 -0.87 -11.98 3.44
N ALA A 49 -2.17 -11.75 3.63
CA ALA A 49 -2.84 -11.68 4.93
C ALA A 49 -2.11 -10.85 6.00
N ILE A 50 -1.52 -9.73 5.60
CA ILE A 50 -1.08 -8.71 6.54
C ILE A 50 -2.35 -8.16 7.17
N LYS A 51 -2.63 -8.55 8.42
CA LYS A 51 -3.81 -8.11 9.15
C LYS A 51 -3.48 -6.78 9.83
N PRO A 52 -4.16 -5.67 9.47
CA PRO A 52 -3.90 -4.35 10.06
C PRO A 52 -4.01 -4.33 11.59
N SER A 53 -4.83 -5.23 12.15
CA SER A 53 -5.07 -5.37 13.58
C SER A 53 -3.87 -5.85 14.43
N HIS A 54 -2.73 -6.17 13.82
CA HIS A 54 -1.50 -6.58 14.52
C HIS A 54 -0.37 -5.57 14.40
N PHE A 55 -0.59 -4.40 13.79
CA PHE A 55 0.47 -3.39 13.64
C PHE A 55 0.64 -2.60 14.92
N ASP A 56 1.84 -2.69 15.50
CA ASP A 56 2.32 -1.75 16.50
C ASP A 56 3.01 -0.55 15.82
N GLU A 57 3.60 0.32 16.65
CA GLU A 57 4.27 1.54 16.20
C GLU A 57 5.50 1.26 15.33
N GLU A 58 6.32 0.27 15.69
CA GLU A 58 7.54 -0.07 14.93
C GLU A 58 7.16 -0.61 13.56
N MET A 59 6.16 -1.51 13.51
CA MET A 59 5.66 -2.05 12.24
C MET A 59 5.07 -0.99 11.33
N TYR A 60 4.41 0.04 11.88
CA TYR A 60 3.83 1.11 11.09
C TYR A 60 4.91 1.94 10.38
N GLU A 61 5.96 2.33 11.11
CA GLU A 61 7.06 3.10 10.53
C GLU A 61 7.84 2.27 9.49
N GLU A 62 8.14 1.00 9.78
CA GLU A 62 8.79 0.11 8.81
C GLU A 62 7.95 -0.04 7.52
N LEU A 63 6.63 -0.24 7.64
CA LEU A 63 5.73 -0.31 6.49
C LEU A 63 5.74 1.00 5.69
N LYS A 64 5.74 2.14 6.36
CA LYS A 64 5.75 3.46 5.74
C LYS A 64 7.04 3.72 4.96
N GLU A 65 8.18 3.33 5.50
CA GLU A 65 9.47 3.43 4.80
C GLU A 65 9.47 2.60 3.51
N ILE A 66 8.99 1.36 3.58
CA ILE A 66 8.84 0.49 2.39
C ILE A 66 7.89 1.12 1.38
N TYR A 67 6.73 1.61 1.83
CA TYR A 67 5.75 2.29 0.99
C TYR A 67 6.36 3.48 0.22
N GLU A 68 7.06 4.37 0.92
CA GLU A 68 7.69 5.52 0.31
C GLU A 68 8.74 5.12 -0.73
N MET A 69 9.58 4.14 -0.40
CA MET A 69 10.59 3.61 -1.32
C MET A 69 9.93 3.02 -2.57
N VAL A 70 8.86 2.25 -2.39
CA VAL A 70 8.15 1.57 -3.48
C VAL A 70 7.53 2.59 -4.45
N LEU A 71 6.91 3.65 -3.93
CA LEU A 71 6.27 4.67 -4.78
C LEU A 71 7.26 5.61 -5.47
N LYS A 72 8.40 5.94 -4.83
CA LYS A 72 9.44 6.80 -5.43
C LYS A 72 10.08 6.16 -6.67
N LYS A 73 10.08 4.82 -6.77
CA LYS A 73 10.75 4.10 -7.86
C LYS A 73 9.82 3.81 -9.04
N LYS A 74 10.36 3.88 -10.26
CA LYS A 74 9.61 3.64 -11.50
C LYS A 74 9.39 2.15 -11.79
N SER A 75 10.42 1.32 -11.56
CA SER A 75 10.41 -0.12 -11.81
C SER A 75 11.39 -0.83 -10.89
N PHE A 76 11.19 -2.13 -10.71
CA PHE A 76 12.03 -3.00 -9.87
C PHE A 76 12.59 -4.12 -10.72
N SER A 77 13.83 -4.51 -10.45
CA SER A 77 14.40 -5.76 -10.95
C SER A 77 13.76 -6.97 -10.24
N PRO A 78 13.86 -8.18 -10.80
CA PRO A 78 13.34 -9.39 -10.14
C PRO A 78 13.86 -9.60 -8.72
N ASN A 79 15.16 -9.37 -8.50
CA ASN A 79 15.78 -9.53 -7.17
C ASN A 79 15.25 -8.53 -6.16
N GLU A 80 14.99 -7.29 -6.58
CA GLU A 80 14.42 -6.26 -5.70
C GLU A 80 12.96 -6.58 -5.34
N MET A 81 12.17 -7.06 -6.30
CA MET A 81 10.81 -7.53 -6.00
C MET A 81 10.83 -8.67 -5.00
N GLN A 82 11.75 -9.63 -5.15
CA GLN A 82 11.90 -10.76 -4.23
C GLN A 82 12.25 -10.26 -2.82
N ALA A 83 13.23 -9.37 -2.69
CA ALA A 83 13.62 -8.79 -1.41
C ALA A 83 12.47 -8.03 -0.74
N LEU A 84 11.73 -7.21 -1.49
CA LEU A 84 10.56 -6.47 -1.01
C LEU A 84 9.44 -7.39 -0.49
N VAL A 85 9.15 -8.46 -1.23
CA VAL A 85 8.14 -9.45 -0.83
C VAL A 85 8.56 -10.18 0.44
N GLU A 86 9.84 -10.52 0.57
CA GLU A 86 10.39 -11.16 1.78
C GLU A 86 10.34 -10.23 2.99
N GLU A 87 10.73 -8.96 2.81
CA GLU A 87 10.70 -7.93 3.84
C GLU A 87 9.28 -7.69 4.35
N LEU A 88 8.31 -7.48 3.45
CA LEU A 88 6.89 -7.36 3.80
C LEU A 88 6.35 -8.62 4.49
N GLY A 89 6.80 -9.80 4.08
CA GLY A 89 6.44 -11.07 4.72
C GLY A 89 7.04 -11.22 6.13
N SER A 90 8.15 -10.55 6.42
CA SER A 90 8.82 -10.55 7.72
C SER A 90 8.11 -9.68 8.75
N LEU A 91 7.45 -8.59 8.32
CA LEU A 91 6.64 -7.73 9.19
C LEU A 91 5.56 -8.52 9.94
N ARG A 92 5.02 -9.59 9.35
CA ARG A 92 4.02 -10.47 10.01
C ARG A 92 4.61 -11.36 11.11
N LYS A 93 5.92 -11.58 11.12
CA LYS A 93 6.59 -12.55 12.00
C LYS A 93 7.16 -11.93 13.27
N LYS A 94 7.27 -10.60 13.31
CA LYS A 94 7.58 -9.84 14.53
C LYS A 94 6.34 -9.80 15.41
#